data_AF-A0A7K2M0E3-F1
#
_entry.id   AF-A0A7K2M0E3-F1
#
_cell.length_a   1.000
_cell.length_b   1.000
_cell.length_c   1.000
_cell.angle_alpha   90.00
_cell.angle_beta   90.00
_cell.angle_gamma   90.00
#
_symmetry.space_group_name_H-M   'P 1'
#
loop_
_entity.id
_entity.type
_entity.pdbx_description
1 polymer ?
#
loop_
_entity_poly.entity_id
_entity_poly.type
_entity_poly.pdbx_seq_one_letter_code
_entity_poly.pdbx_strand_id
1 'polypeptide(L)'
;MTTDASTVVAHLGEDFLAQVFGRTYRHFPGEPGRFGGLLDWDGLNGLLTHHRLEPPRLRLAVDGEALPQHAYSVPVTTRRNTVWHRLKPAELHRHLAAGATLVLDAIDELHPGVGHLARGLERHLRTGIQVNAYASWTPQEGFGVHWDDHDVLVLQLDGAKRWRIYGATRQAPLHRDTDVPEAPPGEPLVDMVLNAGDMLYLPRGWWHAVAASEGVHSLHLTCGMQTTTGADLLQWLSEDLRREAAVRSDLPRFGTAQERADFMRSLGGLVMKELDDGMLLDRFLAMRDATERARLVPSLPFIEGVPPDPALAVRLVTVRARLHTDTEGNAVLTAGREEWTFAPQAAPLLALLVDGGRHRLDALAQAAGLRLGQVAQLVSELVDGEVAAVGRAG
;
A
#
# COMPACT_ATOMS: atom_id res chain seq x y z
N MET A 1 -21.48 -11.02 -7.84
CA MET A 1 -21.56 -9.78 -7.04
C MET A 1 -20.14 -9.46 -6.62
N THR A 2 -19.54 -8.41 -7.16
CA THR A 2 -18.20 -7.96 -6.75
C THR A 2 -18.31 -7.38 -5.36
N THR A 3 -17.64 -7.99 -4.37
CA THR A 3 -17.42 -7.35 -3.07
C THR A 3 -16.66 -6.06 -3.35
N ASP A 4 -17.34 -4.92 -3.19
CA ASP A 4 -16.75 -3.61 -3.45
C ASP A 4 -15.86 -3.21 -2.28
N ALA A 5 -14.72 -2.56 -2.55
CA ALA A 5 -13.79 -2.05 -1.54
C ALA A 5 -14.49 -1.14 -0.51
N SER A 6 -15.59 -0.50 -0.92
CA SER A 6 -16.48 0.29 -0.04
C SER A 6 -17.01 -0.51 1.15
N THR A 7 -17.21 -1.83 1.01
CA THR A 7 -17.69 -2.67 2.11
C THR A 7 -16.63 -2.84 3.20
N VAL A 8 -15.37 -3.12 2.88
CA VAL A 8 -14.32 -3.31 3.91
C VAL A 8 -14.11 -2.04 4.72
N VAL A 9 -14.01 -0.88 4.06
CA VAL A 9 -13.87 0.42 4.71
C VAL A 9 -15.06 0.71 5.62
N ALA A 10 -16.29 0.46 5.16
CA ALA A 10 -17.49 0.68 5.97
C ALA A 10 -17.50 -0.16 7.26
N HIS A 11 -16.94 -1.38 7.23
CA HIS A 11 -16.90 -2.27 8.40
C HIS A 11 -15.87 -1.88 9.46
N LEU A 12 -14.90 -1.01 9.15
CA LEU A 12 -13.99 -0.48 10.17
C LEU A 12 -14.75 0.33 11.21
N GLY A 13 -15.82 1.02 10.81
CA GLY A 13 -16.61 1.91 11.68
C GLY A 13 -15.95 3.27 11.89
N GLU A 14 -16.75 4.25 12.30
CA GLU A 14 -16.30 5.65 12.45
C GLU A 14 -15.28 5.83 13.58
N ASP A 15 -15.30 4.96 14.59
CA ASP A 15 -14.43 5.05 15.77
C ASP A 15 -13.06 4.40 15.56
N PHE A 16 -12.85 3.68 14.45
CA PHE A 16 -11.62 2.93 14.19
C PHE A 16 -10.38 3.81 14.26
N LEU A 17 -10.35 4.92 13.52
CA LEU A 17 -9.21 5.83 13.48
C LEU A 17 -8.95 6.49 14.84
N ALA A 18 -10.02 6.83 15.56
CA ALA A 18 -9.94 7.54 16.82
C ALA A 18 -9.51 6.62 17.99
N GLN A 19 -9.95 5.36 18.00
CA GLN A 19 -9.85 4.49 19.17
C GLN A 19 -8.97 3.24 18.97
N VAL A 20 -8.82 2.77 17.73
CA VAL A 20 -8.17 1.46 17.46
C VAL A 20 -6.85 1.62 16.74
N PHE A 21 -6.86 2.42 15.68
CA PHE A 21 -5.74 2.54 14.76
C PHE A 21 -4.46 2.98 15.52
N GLY A 22 -3.41 2.18 15.40
CA GLY A 22 -2.11 2.33 16.07
C GLY A 22 -2.11 2.04 17.58
N ARG A 23 -3.24 1.59 18.17
CA ARG A 23 -3.42 1.48 19.63
C ARG A 23 -3.67 0.06 20.11
N THR A 24 -4.63 -0.63 19.53
CA THR A 24 -5.04 -1.98 19.98
C THR A 24 -5.55 -2.82 18.82
N TYR A 25 -5.63 -4.13 19.04
CA TYR A 25 -6.27 -5.05 18.09
C TYR A 25 -7.79 -4.88 18.10
N ARG A 26 -8.44 -5.25 16.99
CA ARG A 26 -9.91 -5.35 16.92
C ARG A 26 -10.31 -6.47 15.97
N HIS A 27 -11.15 -7.39 16.47
CA HIS A 27 -11.84 -8.39 15.65
C HIS A 27 -13.18 -7.83 15.19
N PHE A 28 -13.49 -8.00 13.90
CA PHE A 28 -14.74 -7.60 13.28
C PHE A 28 -15.41 -8.87 12.73
N PRO A 29 -16.42 -9.41 13.44
CA PRO A 29 -17.11 -10.60 12.97
C PRO A 29 -17.83 -10.34 11.64
N GLY A 30 -17.97 -11.38 10.82
CA GLY A 30 -18.67 -11.30 9.55
C GLY A 30 -19.39 -12.57 9.15
N GLU A 31 -20.32 -12.43 8.21
CA GLU A 31 -21.02 -13.56 7.63
C GLU A 31 -20.15 -14.27 6.58
N PRO A 32 -20.28 -15.62 6.45
CA PRO A 32 -19.61 -16.37 5.40
C PRO A 32 -19.86 -15.78 4.01
N GLY A 33 -18.80 -15.68 3.21
CA GLY A 33 -18.89 -15.15 1.86
C GLY A 33 -18.89 -13.63 1.74
N ARG A 34 -18.76 -12.86 2.84
CA ARG A 34 -18.58 -11.38 2.81
C ARG A 34 -17.52 -10.97 1.77
N PHE A 35 -16.44 -11.74 1.65
CA PHE A 35 -15.32 -11.49 0.76
C PHE A 35 -15.28 -12.39 -0.49
N GLY A 36 -16.35 -13.15 -0.77
CA GLY A 36 -16.36 -14.11 -1.87
C GLY A 36 -16.14 -13.50 -3.26
N GLY A 37 -16.33 -12.19 -3.43
CA GLY A 37 -16.04 -11.48 -4.67
C GLY A 37 -14.62 -10.89 -4.78
N LEU A 38 -13.76 -11.04 -3.76
CA LEU A 38 -12.40 -10.46 -3.77
C LEU A 38 -11.35 -11.40 -4.37
N LEU A 39 -11.24 -12.62 -3.84
CA LEU A 39 -10.32 -13.66 -4.30
C LEU A 39 -10.84 -15.02 -3.79
N ASP A 40 -10.95 -15.99 -4.67
CA ASP A 40 -11.24 -17.38 -4.35
C ASP A 40 -10.07 -18.29 -4.80
N TRP A 41 -10.23 -19.60 -4.63
CA TRP A 41 -9.21 -20.58 -5.04
C TRP A 41 -8.97 -20.59 -6.54
N ASP A 42 -10.00 -20.37 -7.36
CA ASP A 42 -9.87 -20.31 -8.81
C ASP A 42 -9.09 -19.06 -9.25
N GLY A 43 -9.33 -17.92 -8.60
CA GLY A 43 -8.55 -16.70 -8.75
C GLY A 43 -7.09 -16.90 -8.36
N LEU A 44 -6.82 -17.56 -7.22
CA LEU A 44 -5.45 -17.90 -6.83
C LEU A 44 -4.78 -18.83 -7.86
N ASN A 45 -5.48 -19.88 -8.30
CA ASN A 45 -4.98 -20.79 -9.34
C ASN A 45 -4.70 -20.06 -10.66
N GLY A 46 -5.57 -19.13 -11.06
CA GLY A 46 -5.38 -18.27 -12.22
C GLY A 46 -4.12 -17.42 -12.11
N LEU A 47 -3.87 -16.83 -10.95
CA LEU A 47 -2.64 -16.07 -10.68
C LEU A 47 -1.38 -16.95 -10.82
N LEU A 48 -1.39 -18.13 -10.20
CA LEU A 48 -0.28 -19.09 -10.29
C LEU A 48 -0.04 -19.62 -11.71
N THR A 49 -1.09 -19.64 -12.54
CA THR A 49 -1.05 -20.16 -13.91
C THR A 49 -0.60 -19.10 -14.92
N HIS A 50 -1.10 -17.87 -14.79
CA HIS A 50 -0.97 -16.84 -15.82
C HIS A 50 0.15 -15.84 -15.55
N HIS A 51 0.68 -15.76 -14.33
CA HIS A 51 1.73 -14.82 -13.98
C HIS A 51 3.10 -15.49 -13.81
N ARG A 52 4.15 -14.73 -14.12
CA ARG A 52 5.50 -15.06 -13.70
C ARG A 52 5.73 -14.51 -12.31
N LEU A 53 5.91 -15.40 -11.34
CA LEU A 53 6.09 -15.06 -9.95
C LEU A 53 7.59 -15.10 -9.63
N GLU A 54 8.31 -14.07 -10.09
CA GLU A 54 9.73 -13.93 -9.80
C GLU A 54 9.94 -13.82 -8.28
N PRO A 55 10.94 -14.52 -7.70
CA PRO A 55 11.25 -14.38 -6.29
C PRO A 55 11.49 -12.93 -5.88
N PRO A 56 11.06 -12.51 -4.67
CA PRO A 56 10.43 -13.31 -3.61
C PRO A 56 8.89 -13.39 -3.69
N ARG A 57 8.26 -13.12 -4.84
CA ARG A 57 6.81 -12.87 -4.92
C ARG A 57 5.94 -14.06 -4.47
N LEU A 58 6.36 -15.29 -4.75
CA LEU A 58 5.73 -16.49 -4.17
C LEU A 58 6.75 -17.25 -3.33
N ARG A 59 6.37 -17.55 -2.09
CA ARG A 59 7.19 -18.30 -1.13
C ARG A 59 6.36 -19.35 -0.42
N LEU A 60 7.04 -20.37 0.07
CA LEU A 60 6.52 -21.30 1.06
C LEU A 60 7.28 -21.08 2.37
N ALA A 61 6.59 -21.06 3.49
CA ALA A 61 7.18 -20.92 4.82
C ALA A 61 6.69 -22.03 5.75
N VAL A 62 7.58 -22.56 6.58
CA VAL A 62 7.28 -23.55 7.61
C VAL A 62 8.13 -23.25 8.83
N ASP A 63 7.52 -23.18 10.00
CA ASP A 63 8.21 -22.98 11.29
C ASP A 63 9.16 -21.78 11.34
N GLY A 64 8.76 -20.66 10.71
CA GLY A 64 9.58 -19.44 10.68
C GLY A 64 10.56 -19.37 9.53
N GLU A 65 10.76 -20.46 8.79
CA GLU A 65 11.77 -20.57 7.74
C GLU A 65 11.14 -20.61 6.34
N ALA A 66 11.73 -19.86 5.42
CA ALA A 66 11.34 -19.90 4.02
C ALA A 66 11.96 -21.14 3.34
N LEU A 67 11.12 -21.96 2.71
CA LEU A 67 11.60 -23.09 1.92
C LEU A 67 12.36 -22.59 0.69
N PRO A 68 13.51 -23.23 0.36
CA PRO A 68 14.28 -22.81 -0.79
C PRO A 68 13.49 -23.02 -2.07
N GLN A 69 13.53 -22.04 -2.98
CA GLN A 69 12.66 -22.01 -4.15
C GLN A 69 12.78 -23.24 -5.07
N HIS A 70 13.97 -23.84 -5.14
CA HIS A 70 14.21 -25.04 -5.94
C HIS A 70 13.47 -26.28 -5.42
N ALA A 71 12.95 -26.25 -4.19
CA ALA A 71 12.16 -27.32 -3.61
C ALA A 71 10.76 -27.46 -4.23
N TYR A 72 10.24 -26.41 -4.87
CA TYR A 72 8.91 -26.39 -5.49
C TYR A 72 8.86 -25.73 -6.87
N SER A 73 10.00 -25.33 -7.43
CA SER A 73 10.12 -24.75 -8.77
C SER A 73 11.37 -25.25 -9.49
N VAL A 74 11.40 -25.09 -10.81
CA VAL A 74 12.59 -25.36 -11.63
C VAL A 74 12.95 -24.17 -12.51
N PRO A 75 14.25 -23.89 -12.71
CA PRO A 75 14.68 -22.89 -13.66
C PRO A 75 14.33 -23.34 -15.08
N VAL A 76 13.84 -22.41 -15.87
CA VAL A 76 13.55 -22.55 -17.30
C VAL A 76 14.34 -21.46 -18.02
N THR A 77 15.33 -21.88 -18.81
CA THR A 77 16.10 -20.97 -19.66
C THR A 77 15.36 -20.77 -20.97
N THR A 78 15.02 -19.52 -21.26
CA THR A 78 14.40 -19.15 -22.55
C THR A 78 15.44 -19.17 -23.67
N ARG A 79 14.97 -19.14 -24.93
CA ARG A 79 15.85 -18.99 -26.12
C ARG A 79 16.74 -17.73 -26.09
N ARG A 80 16.42 -16.74 -25.25
CA ARG A 80 17.17 -15.49 -25.08
C ARG A 80 18.10 -15.51 -23.86
N ASN A 81 18.40 -16.68 -23.30
CA ASN A 81 19.23 -16.87 -22.11
C ASN A 81 18.70 -16.19 -20.83
N THR A 82 17.42 -15.81 -20.80
CA THR A 82 16.75 -15.39 -19.56
C THR A 82 16.29 -16.63 -18.78
N VAL A 83 16.64 -16.69 -17.50
CA VAL A 83 16.18 -17.73 -16.57
C VAL A 83 14.98 -17.23 -15.79
N TRP A 84 13.91 -18.02 -15.77
CA TRP A 84 12.77 -17.80 -14.86
C TRP A 84 12.40 -19.12 -14.21
N HIS A 85 11.65 -19.07 -13.11
CA HIS A 85 11.30 -20.26 -12.34
C HIS A 85 9.86 -20.68 -12.62
N ARG A 86 9.70 -21.92 -13.07
CA ARG A 86 8.38 -22.54 -13.27
C ARG A 86 8.02 -23.39 -12.06
N LEU A 87 6.85 -23.15 -11.48
CA LEU A 87 6.32 -23.97 -10.39
C LEU A 87 6.12 -25.43 -10.83
N LYS A 88 6.35 -26.35 -9.89
CA LYS A 88 6.01 -27.76 -10.04
C LYS A 88 4.81 -28.05 -9.13
N PRO A 89 3.58 -28.15 -9.66
CA PRO A 89 2.37 -28.31 -8.84
C PRO A 89 2.44 -29.49 -7.86
N ALA A 90 2.97 -30.64 -8.29
CA ALA A 90 3.11 -31.80 -7.41
C ALA A 90 4.07 -31.55 -6.23
N GLU A 91 5.18 -30.82 -6.45
CA GLU A 91 6.10 -30.46 -5.38
C GLU A 91 5.48 -29.44 -4.44
N LEU A 92 4.84 -28.40 -5.00
CA LEU A 92 4.11 -27.38 -4.27
C LEU A 92 3.06 -28.01 -3.35
N HIS A 93 2.18 -28.86 -3.91
CA HIS A 93 1.12 -29.53 -3.15
C HIS A 93 1.67 -30.41 -2.04
N ARG A 94 2.80 -31.11 -2.26
CA ARG A 94 3.41 -31.94 -1.23
C ARG A 94 3.90 -31.11 -0.05
N HIS A 95 4.57 -29.98 -0.31
CA HIS A 95 5.04 -29.10 0.77
C HIS A 95 3.87 -28.48 1.54
N LEU A 96 2.82 -28.07 0.83
CA LEU A 96 1.58 -27.57 1.46
C LEU A 96 0.92 -28.63 2.36
N ALA A 97 0.81 -29.87 1.86
CA ALA A 97 0.27 -30.99 2.65
C ALA A 97 1.17 -31.36 3.84
N ALA A 98 2.48 -31.12 3.73
CA ALA A 98 3.45 -31.31 4.82
C ALA A 98 3.47 -30.15 5.84
N GLY A 99 2.64 -29.13 5.66
CA GLY A 99 2.45 -28.03 6.61
C GLY A 99 3.10 -26.70 6.22
N ALA A 100 3.64 -26.58 5.02
CA ALA A 100 4.07 -25.27 4.53
C ALA A 100 2.88 -24.34 4.28
N THR A 101 3.04 -23.07 4.63
CA THR A 101 2.13 -21.97 4.28
C THR A 101 2.59 -21.34 2.98
N LEU A 102 1.69 -21.19 2.00
CA LEU A 102 1.92 -20.39 0.80
C LEU A 102 1.73 -18.92 1.10
N VAL A 103 2.63 -18.11 0.54
CA VAL A 103 2.61 -16.65 0.59
C VAL A 103 2.70 -16.13 -0.83
N LEU A 104 1.81 -15.21 -1.20
CA LEU A 104 1.86 -14.46 -2.45
C LEU A 104 1.90 -12.97 -2.12
N ASP A 105 3.08 -12.37 -2.24
CA ASP A 105 3.34 -10.98 -1.90
C ASP A 105 2.80 -10.02 -2.99
N ALA A 106 2.33 -8.84 -2.58
CA ALA A 106 1.85 -7.77 -3.46
C ALA A 106 0.80 -8.26 -4.49
N ILE A 107 -0.15 -9.06 -4.03
CA ILE A 107 -1.22 -9.61 -4.88
C ILE A 107 -2.17 -8.52 -5.40
N ASP A 108 -2.19 -7.33 -4.77
CA ASP A 108 -2.92 -6.16 -5.27
C ASP A 108 -2.40 -5.64 -6.62
N GLU A 109 -1.15 -5.96 -6.99
CA GLU A 109 -0.57 -5.68 -8.30
C GLU A 109 -0.99 -6.72 -9.36
N LEU A 110 -1.44 -7.90 -8.93
CA LEU A 110 -1.71 -9.05 -9.80
C LEU A 110 -3.21 -9.30 -10.01
N HIS A 111 -4.02 -9.08 -8.95
CA HIS A 111 -5.44 -9.37 -8.95
C HIS A 111 -6.27 -8.07 -8.96
N PRO A 112 -7.07 -7.79 -10.01
CA PRO A 112 -7.82 -6.53 -10.12
C PRO A 112 -8.75 -6.26 -8.92
N GLY A 113 -9.42 -7.29 -8.39
CA GLY A 113 -10.30 -7.17 -7.23
C GLY A 113 -9.55 -6.76 -5.95
N VAL A 114 -8.37 -7.34 -5.73
CA VAL A 114 -7.53 -6.98 -4.57
C VAL A 114 -6.89 -5.61 -4.77
N GLY A 115 -6.53 -5.25 -6.00
CA GLY A 115 -6.09 -3.90 -6.35
C GLY A 115 -7.15 -2.84 -6.06
N HIS A 116 -8.44 -3.11 -6.31
CA HIS A 116 -9.52 -2.21 -5.91
C HIS A 116 -9.63 -2.07 -4.40
N LEU A 117 -9.54 -3.17 -3.65
CA LEU A 117 -9.50 -3.16 -2.18
C LEU A 117 -8.37 -2.27 -1.66
N ALA A 118 -7.14 -2.50 -2.14
CA ALA A 118 -5.96 -1.75 -1.71
C ALA A 118 -6.14 -0.24 -1.92
N ARG A 119 -6.66 0.18 -3.09
CA ARG A 119 -6.96 1.60 -3.37
C ARG A 119 -8.04 2.19 -2.47
N GLY A 120 -9.08 1.41 -2.15
CA GLY A 120 -10.14 1.86 -1.25
C GLY A 120 -9.62 2.12 0.16
N LEU A 121 -8.84 1.18 0.71
CA LEU A 121 -8.17 1.33 2.00
C LEU A 121 -7.17 2.48 1.99
N GLU A 122 -6.36 2.59 0.94
CA GLU A 122 -5.36 3.63 0.75
C GLU A 122 -5.96 5.03 0.73
N ARG A 123 -7.11 5.19 0.06
CA ARG A 123 -7.86 6.45 0.03
C ARG A 123 -8.42 6.81 1.41
N HIS A 124 -9.00 5.83 2.10
CA HIS A 124 -9.63 6.05 3.41
C HIS A 124 -8.61 6.35 4.51
N LEU A 125 -7.51 5.59 4.55
CA LEU A 125 -6.49 5.68 5.60
C LEU A 125 -5.38 6.69 5.26
N ARG A 126 -5.33 7.19 4.03
CA ARG A 126 -4.28 8.09 3.51
C ARG A 126 -2.85 7.54 3.72
N THR A 127 -2.69 6.23 3.61
CA THR A 127 -1.39 5.55 3.72
C THR A 127 -1.22 4.50 2.64
N GLY A 128 0.03 4.15 2.33
CA GLY A 128 0.36 3.10 1.37
C GLY A 128 -0.19 1.74 1.83
N ILE A 129 -0.86 1.03 0.92
CA ILE A 129 -1.37 -0.33 1.18
C ILE A 129 -0.72 -1.33 0.24
N GLN A 130 -0.12 -2.37 0.81
CA GLN A 130 0.29 -3.57 0.09
C GLN A 130 -0.54 -4.76 0.59
N VAL A 131 -1.00 -5.63 -0.31
CA VAL A 131 -1.78 -6.80 0.08
C VAL A 131 -1.02 -8.07 -0.24
N ASN A 132 -0.92 -8.96 0.74
CA ASN A 132 -0.37 -10.30 0.57
C ASN A 132 -1.49 -11.34 0.76
N ALA A 133 -1.42 -12.46 0.03
CA ALA A 133 -2.31 -13.59 0.24
C ALA A 133 -1.56 -14.75 0.91
N TYR A 134 -2.26 -15.46 1.79
CA TYR A 134 -1.71 -16.58 2.54
C TYR A 134 -2.66 -17.76 2.51
N ALA A 135 -2.12 -18.94 2.22
CA ALA A 135 -2.88 -20.19 2.18
C ALA A 135 -2.19 -21.30 2.97
N SER A 136 -2.95 -22.03 3.81
CA SER A 136 -2.43 -23.10 4.67
C SER A 136 -3.47 -24.20 4.86
N TRP A 137 -3.02 -25.45 5.04
CA TRP A 137 -3.90 -26.63 5.13
C TRP A 137 -3.78 -27.41 6.44
N THR A 138 -2.81 -27.07 7.29
CA THR A 138 -2.50 -27.82 8.52
C THR A 138 -2.41 -26.86 9.71
N PRO A 139 -2.50 -27.37 10.95
CA PRO A 139 -2.26 -26.58 12.15
C PRO A 139 -0.78 -26.25 12.40
N GLN A 140 0.10 -26.49 11.42
CA GLN A 140 1.50 -26.08 11.49
C GLN A 140 1.60 -24.56 11.29
N GLU A 141 2.46 -23.91 12.07
CA GLU A 141 2.71 -22.48 11.93
C GLU A 141 3.65 -22.22 10.75
N GLY A 142 3.28 -21.29 9.87
CA GLY A 142 4.17 -20.89 8.77
C GLY A 142 5.38 -20.08 9.26
N PHE A 143 5.18 -19.22 10.25
CA PHE A 143 6.14 -18.18 10.64
C PHE A 143 6.56 -18.20 12.11
N GLY A 144 5.99 -19.10 12.92
CA GLY A 144 6.14 -19.07 14.37
C GLY A 144 5.57 -17.80 15.00
N VAL A 145 5.98 -17.52 16.24
CA VAL A 145 5.64 -16.29 16.97
C VAL A 145 6.50 -15.14 16.47
N HIS A 146 5.89 -14.12 15.86
CA HIS A 146 6.57 -12.98 15.25
C HIS A 146 5.75 -11.70 15.41
N TRP A 147 6.29 -10.56 14.97
CA TRP A 147 5.63 -9.26 14.94
C TRP A 147 5.96 -8.55 13.62
N ASP A 148 5.10 -7.63 13.23
CA ASP A 148 5.29 -6.80 12.02
C ASP A 148 5.69 -5.38 12.38
N ASP A 149 6.55 -4.77 11.56
CA ASP A 149 6.95 -3.36 11.67
C ASP A 149 5.89 -2.38 11.13
N HIS A 150 4.74 -2.89 10.71
CA HIS A 150 3.64 -2.17 10.11
C HIS A 150 2.29 -2.67 10.64
N ASP A 151 1.26 -1.83 10.56
CA ASP A 151 -0.09 -2.22 10.95
C ASP A 151 -0.69 -3.14 9.88
N VAL A 152 -1.51 -4.11 10.29
CA VAL A 152 -2.14 -5.06 9.37
C VAL A 152 -3.65 -5.12 9.56
N LEU A 153 -4.37 -5.21 8.44
CA LEU A 153 -5.78 -5.58 8.40
C LEU A 153 -5.93 -6.91 7.66
N VAL A 154 -6.33 -7.93 8.39
CA VAL A 154 -6.54 -9.30 7.91
C VAL A 154 -7.99 -9.48 7.48
N LEU A 155 -8.21 -10.10 6.33
CA LEU A 155 -9.51 -10.47 5.81
C LEU A 155 -9.53 -11.99 5.59
N GLN A 156 -10.27 -12.73 6.41
CA GLN A 156 -10.38 -14.19 6.28
C GLN A 156 -11.35 -14.51 5.14
N LEU A 157 -10.82 -15.02 4.02
CA LEU A 157 -11.61 -15.23 2.80
C LEU A 157 -12.33 -16.57 2.81
N ASP A 158 -11.62 -17.63 3.18
CA ASP A 158 -12.13 -18.99 3.16
C ASP A 158 -11.53 -19.85 4.27
N GLY A 159 -12.30 -20.85 4.71
CA GLY A 159 -11.93 -21.72 5.82
C GLY A 159 -11.76 -20.98 7.15
N ALA A 160 -10.79 -21.43 7.97
CA ALA A 160 -10.59 -20.90 9.31
C ALA A 160 -9.11 -20.83 9.71
N LYS A 161 -8.75 -19.80 10.49
CA LYS A 161 -7.39 -19.59 10.98
C LYS A 161 -7.37 -19.28 12.47
N ARG A 162 -6.54 -19.97 13.25
CA ARG A 162 -6.31 -19.67 14.66
C ARG A 162 -5.24 -18.58 14.79
N TRP A 163 -5.54 -17.58 15.59
CA TRP A 163 -4.69 -16.42 15.89
C TRP A 163 -4.41 -16.38 17.38
N ARG A 164 -3.13 -16.45 17.74
CA ARG A 164 -2.64 -16.19 19.10
C ARG A 164 -1.94 -14.85 19.10
N ILE A 165 -2.40 -13.91 19.92
CA ILE A 165 -1.90 -12.53 19.99
C ILE A 165 -1.33 -12.31 21.38
N TYR A 166 -0.13 -11.75 21.49
CA TYR A 166 0.61 -11.59 22.75
C TYR A 166 0.81 -10.12 23.16
N GLY A 167 0.40 -9.17 22.31
CA GLY A 167 0.63 -7.74 22.54
C GLY A 167 2.02 -7.28 22.10
N ALA A 168 2.35 -6.02 22.37
CA ALA A 168 3.63 -5.42 21.99
C ALA A 168 4.62 -5.42 23.16
N THR A 169 5.87 -5.80 22.90
CA THR A 169 6.99 -5.64 23.84
C THR A 169 7.87 -4.44 23.52
N ARG A 170 7.74 -3.89 22.32
CA ARG A 170 8.32 -2.60 21.91
C ARG A 170 7.22 -1.72 21.34
N GLN A 171 7.15 -0.48 21.82
CA GLN A 171 6.22 0.49 21.27
C GLN A 171 6.76 1.07 19.96
N ALA A 172 5.89 1.14 18.94
CA ALA A 172 6.18 1.76 17.65
C ALA A 172 7.49 1.26 16.98
N PRO A 173 7.70 -0.06 16.85
CA PRO A 173 8.92 -0.56 16.23
C PRO A 173 8.99 -0.13 14.76
N LEU A 174 10.22 -0.06 14.24
CA LEU A 174 10.50 0.38 12.88
C LEU A 174 11.10 -0.73 12.02
N HIS A 175 10.95 -0.58 10.70
CA HIS A 175 11.75 -1.34 9.76
C HIS A 175 13.22 -0.98 9.94
N ARG A 176 14.08 -1.97 10.24
CA ARG A 176 15.49 -1.77 10.65
C ARG A 176 15.60 -0.92 11.92
N ASP A 177 14.88 -1.35 12.94
CA ASP A 177 14.92 -0.76 14.26
C ASP A 177 16.32 -0.79 14.90
N THR A 178 16.55 0.10 15.87
CA THR A 178 17.81 0.15 16.64
C THR A 178 17.96 -1.04 17.57
N ASP A 179 16.83 -1.62 18.00
CA ASP A 179 16.79 -2.76 18.91
C ASP A 179 15.79 -3.81 18.41
N VAL A 180 16.06 -5.08 18.70
CA VAL A 180 15.08 -6.15 18.50
C VAL A 180 14.12 -6.15 19.71
N PRO A 181 12.80 -6.16 19.50
CA PRO A 181 11.84 -6.28 20.60
C PRO A 181 12.10 -7.52 21.44
N GLU A 182 11.92 -7.39 22.77
CA GLU A 182 11.99 -8.54 23.67
C GLU A 182 10.94 -9.59 23.27
N ALA A 183 11.24 -10.87 23.51
CA ALA A 183 10.30 -11.94 23.24
C ALA A 183 8.99 -11.74 24.04
N PRO A 184 7.83 -12.11 23.49
CA PRO A 184 6.56 -11.96 24.18
C PRO A 184 6.46 -12.94 25.37
N PRO A 185 5.51 -12.70 26.29
CA PRO A 185 5.16 -13.69 27.31
C PRO A 185 4.80 -15.05 26.72
N GLY A 186 4.91 -16.12 27.52
CA GLY A 186 4.58 -17.48 27.08
C GLY A 186 3.09 -17.70 26.77
N GLU A 187 2.19 -16.96 27.42
CA GLU A 187 0.74 -17.08 27.22
C GLU A 187 0.22 -15.93 26.34
N PRO A 188 -0.66 -16.22 25.36
CA PRO A 188 -1.26 -15.20 24.52
C PRO A 188 -2.28 -14.37 25.32
N LEU A 189 -2.30 -13.06 25.06
CA LEU A 189 -3.36 -12.15 25.49
C LEU A 189 -4.72 -12.57 24.91
N VAL A 190 -4.71 -13.07 23.68
CA VAL A 190 -5.91 -13.51 22.97
C VAL A 190 -5.62 -14.75 22.14
N ASP A 191 -6.53 -15.72 22.19
CA ASP A 191 -6.52 -16.91 21.36
C ASP A 191 -7.89 -17.05 20.70
N MET A 192 -7.96 -16.78 19.40
CA MET A 192 -9.22 -16.73 18.66
C MET A 192 -9.12 -17.48 17.33
N VAL A 193 -10.27 -17.81 16.75
CA VAL A 193 -10.37 -18.37 15.40
C VAL A 193 -11.11 -17.38 14.52
N LEU A 194 -10.47 -16.94 13.44
CA LEU A 194 -11.12 -16.19 12.38
C LEU A 194 -11.78 -17.17 11.41
N ASN A 195 -13.05 -16.93 11.10
CA ASN A 195 -13.81 -17.68 10.10
C ASN A 195 -13.98 -16.84 8.84
N ALA A 196 -14.30 -17.49 7.72
CA ALA A 196 -14.59 -16.80 6.47
C ALA A 196 -15.59 -15.64 6.67
N GLY A 197 -15.20 -14.43 6.29
CA GLY A 197 -15.95 -13.19 6.48
C GLY A 197 -15.48 -12.30 7.63
N ASP A 198 -14.68 -12.83 8.55
CA ASP A 198 -14.11 -12.06 9.66
C ASP A 198 -12.97 -11.15 9.20
N MET A 199 -12.79 -10.04 9.92
CA MET A 199 -11.60 -9.18 9.82
C MET A 199 -10.89 -9.09 11.16
N LEU A 200 -9.57 -8.91 11.12
CA LEU A 200 -8.76 -8.61 12.30
C LEU A 200 -7.81 -7.47 11.97
N TYR A 201 -7.89 -6.40 12.75
CA TYR A 201 -6.86 -5.37 12.76
C TYR A 201 -5.85 -5.67 13.87
N LEU A 202 -4.56 -5.56 13.55
CA LEU A 202 -3.47 -5.72 14.49
C LEU A 202 -2.46 -4.56 14.32
N PRO A 203 -2.14 -3.80 15.37
CA PRO A 203 -1.14 -2.75 15.28
C PRO A 203 0.28 -3.31 15.11
N ARG A 204 1.17 -2.52 14.54
CA ARG A 204 2.59 -2.87 14.45
C ARG A 204 3.21 -3.16 15.82
N GLY A 205 4.17 -4.08 15.84
CA GLY A 205 4.87 -4.53 17.04
C GLY A 205 4.11 -5.51 17.90
N TRP A 206 2.87 -5.85 17.55
CA TRP A 206 2.10 -6.86 18.27
C TRP A 206 2.54 -8.25 17.85
N TRP A 207 3.08 -8.98 18.81
CA TRP A 207 3.47 -10.37 18.63
C TRP A 207 2.25 -11.23 18.40
N HIS A 208 2.34 -12.13 17.41
CA HIS A 208 1.30 -13.05 17.06
C HIS A 208 1.85 -14.33 16.42
N ALA A 209 1.04 -15.39 16.49
CA ALA A 209 1.30 -16.66 15.84
C ALA A 209 0.02 -17.18 15.20
N VAL A 210 0.15 -17.74 14.00
CA VAL A 210 -1.00 -18.10 13.16
C VAL A 210 -0.82 -19.46 12.52
N ALA A 211 -1.88 -20.26 12.59
CA ALA A 211 -1.96 -21.58 11.97
C ALA A 211 -3.36 -21.80 11.39
N ALA A 212 -3.48 -22.66 10.37
CA ALA A 212 -4.81 -23.10 9.95
C ALA A 212 -5.50 -23.82 11.12
N SER A 213 -6.81 -23.70 11.22
CA SER A 213 -7.55 -24.46 12.23
C SER A 213 -7.44 -25.96 11.95
N GLU A 214 -7.42 -26.78 13.00
CA GLU A 214 -7.25 -28.23 12.85
C GLU A 214 -8.34 -28.82 11.93
N GLY A 215 -7.90 -29.54 10.89
CA GLY A 215 -8.79 -30.17 9.91
C GLY A 215 -9.42 -29.22 8.89
N VAL A 216 -9.09 -27.93 8.88
CA VAL A 216 -9.68 -26.92 7.98
C VAL A 216 -8.57 -26.14 7.27
N HIS A 217 -8.70 -25.94 5.96
CA HIS A 217 -7.79 -25.06 5.22
C HIS A 217 -8.08 -23.58 5.56
N SER A 218 -7.20 -22.69 5.12
CA SER A 218 -7.35 -21.26 5.32
C SER A 218 -6.84 -20.50 4.10
N LEU A 219 -7.61 -19.49 3.66
CA LEU A 219 -7.16 -18.46 2.73
C LEU A 219 -7.51 -17.10 3.33
N HIS A 220 -6.53 -16.21 3.44
CA HIS A 220 -6.76 -14.83 3.88
C HIS A 220 -5.88 -13.85 3.12
N LEU A 221 -6.31 -12.58 3.13
CA LEU A 221 -5.51 -11.45 2.71
C LEU A 221 -5.03 -10.69 3.95
N THR A 222 -3.79 -10.22 3.90
CA THR A 222 -3.25 -9.28 4.88
C THR A 222 -2.94 -7.97 4.15
N CYS A 223 -3.65 -6.91 4.51
CA CYS A 223 -3.44 -5.57 4.01
C CYS A 223 -2.45 -4.86 4.96
N GLY A 224 -1.18 -4.82 4.58
CA GLY A 224 -0.14 -4.12 5.33
C GLY A 224 -0.16 -2.62 5.04
N MET A 225 -0.06 -1.82 6.09
CA MET A 225 -0.18 -0.37 6.05
C MET A 225 1.18 0.29 6.28
N GLN A 226 1.64 1.08 5.33
CA GLN A 226 2.92 1.78 5.47
C GLN A 226 2.90 2.72 6.67
N THR A 227 3.95 2.68 7.47
CA THR A 227 4.10 3.55 8.62
C THR A 227 4.53 4.95 8.17
N THR A 228 3.97 5.98 8.81
CA THR A 228 4.43 7.37 8.65
C THR A 228 4.80 7.88 10.03
N THR A 229 6.07 8.18 10.25
CA THR A 229 6.67 8.34 11.58
C THR A 229 7.35 9.70 11.75
N GLY A 230 7.70 10.04 13.00
CA GLY A 230 8.51 11.21 13.28
C GLY A 230 9.89 11.16 12.63
N ALA A 231 10.46 9.97 12.42
CA ALA A 231 11.73 9.82 11.70
C ALA A 231 11.59 10.23 10.23
N ASP A 232 10.49 9.84 9.58
CA ASP A 232 10.19 10.25 8.20
C ASP A 232 10.01 11.77 8.08
N LEU A 233 9.32 12.38 9.06
CA LEU A 233 9.14 13.83 9.14
C LEU A 233 10.49 14.55 9.28
N LEU A 234 11.36 14.08 10.19
CA LEU A 234 12.67 14.68 10.42
C LEU A 234 13.60 14.50 9.21
N GLN A 235 13.55 13.34 8.55
CA GLN A 235 14.29 13.11 7.32
C GLN A 235 13.85 14.07 6.22
N TRP A 236 12.54 14.21 6.01
CA TRP A 236 12.00 15.15 5.03
C TRP A 236 12.36 16.60 5.40
N LEU A 237 12.21 17.00 6.66
CA LEU A 237 12.55 18.34 7.14
C LEU A 237 14.02 18.67 6.88
N SER A 238 14.92 17.69 7.07
CA SER A 238 16.34 17.87 6.74
C SER A 238 16.58 18.16 5.27
N GLU A 239 15.83 17.52 4.36
CA GLU A 239 15.92 17.78 2.93
C GLU A 239 15.29 19.12 2.55
N ASP A 240 14.14 19.45 3.13
CA ASP A 240 13.43 20.72 2.96
C ASP A 240 14.30 21.92 3.40
N LEU A 241 14.97 21.81 4.55
CA LEU A 241 15.84 22.84 5.12
C LEU A 241 17.11 23.11 4.30
N ARG A 242 17.44 22.32 3.26
CA ARG A 242 18.58 22.60 2.36
C ARG A 242 18.45 23.93 1.60
N ARG A 243 17.27 24.55 1.57
CA ARG A 243 17.10 25.93 1.08
C ARG A 243 17.94 26.94 1.87
N GLU A 244 18.16 26.67 3.16
CA GLU A 244 18.89 27.54 4.06
C GLU A 244 20.40 27.39 3.88
N ALA A 245 21.11 28.51 3.71
CA ALA A 245 22.55 28.47 3.49
C ALA A 245 23.31 27.83 4.67
N ALA A 246 22.84 28.04 5.92
CA ALA A 246 23.43 27.46 7.12
C ALA A 246 23.44 25.92 7.10
N VAL A 247 22.40 25.29 6.54
CA VAL A 247 22.27 23.83 6.44
C VAL A 247 23.19 23.26 5.37
N ARG A 248 23.43 24.02 4.28
CA ARG A 248 24.36 23.63 3.21
C ARG A 248 25.82 23.96 3.49
N SER A 249 26.10 24.70 4.56
CA SER A 249 27.45 25.16 4.89
C SER A 249 28.27 24.04 5.53
N ASP A 250 29.59 24.08 5.33
CA ASP A 250 30.50 23.16 6.01
C ASP A 250 30.41 23.31 7.52
N LEU A 251 30.51 22.19 8.23
CA LEU A 251 30.57 22.20 9.69
C LEU A 251 31.85 22.95 10.16
N PRO A 252 31.78 23.82 11.19
CA PRO A 252 32.94 24.53 11.74
C PRO A 252 33.84 23.62 12.61
N ARG A 253 34.28 22.48 12.04
CA ARG A 253 35.06 21.43 12.72
C ARG A 253 36.40 21.91 13.29
N PHE A 254 36.94 23.00 12.74
CA PHE A 254 38.17 23.65 13.20
C PHE A 254 37.92 25.03 13.81
N GLY A 255 36.65 25.46 13.91
CA GLY A 255 36.29 26.72 14.54
C GLY A 255 36.44 26.68 16.06
N THR A 256 36.47 27.87 16.64
CA THR A 256 36.41 28.15 18.07
C THR A 256 35.14 27.57 18.70
N ALA A 257 35.12 27.43 20.03
CA ALA A 257 33.92 26.98 20.75
C ALA A 257 32.71 27.90 20.49
N GLN A 258 32.94 29.20 20.33
CA GLN A 258 31.91 30.18 20.02
C GLN A 258 31.32 29.97 18.62
N GLU A 259 32.16 29.82 17.59
CA GLU A 259 31.68 29.57 16.22
C GLU A 259 30.88 28.27 16.11
N ARG A 260 31.30 27.20 16.81
CA ARG A 260 30.53 25.95 16.87
C ARG A 260 29.18 26.15 17.56
N ALA A 261 29.14 26.90 18.66
CA ALA A 261 27.91 27.20 19.38
C ALA A 261 26.96 28.07 18.54
N ASP A 262 27.49 29.06 17.82
CA ASP A 262 26.72 29.91 16.91
C ASP A 262 26.11 29.10 15.77
N PHE A 263 26.89 28.21 15.16
CA PHE A 263 26.39 27.29 14.14
C PHE A 263 25.27 26.38 14.66
N MET A 264 25.45 25.75 15.83
CA MET A 264 24.41 24.92 16.44
C MET A 264 23.15 25.71 16.80
N ARG A 265 23.29 26.94 17.31
CA ARG A 265 22.15 27.84 17.55
C ARG A 265 21.43 28.20 16.27
N SER A 266 22.16 28.47 15.19
CA SER A 266 21.57 28.78 13.89
C SER A 266 20.75 27.60 13.35
N LEU A 267 21.31 26.39 13.34
CA LEU A 267 20.58 25.19 12.92
C LEU A 267 19.37 24.91 13.82
N GLY A 268 19.54 24.99 15.14
CA GLY A 268 18.45 24.80 16.10
C GLY A 268 17.32 25.82 15.89
N GLY A 269 17.66 27.08 15.63
CA GLY A 269 16.69 28.14 15.35
C GLY A 269 15.88 27.88 14.07
N LEU A 270 16.50 27.34 13.03
CA LEU A 270 15.79 26.94 11.80
C LEU A 270 14.79 25.81 12.06
N VAL A 271 15.21 24.76 12.76
CA VAL A 271 14.32 23.64 13.10
C VAL A 271 13.16 24.09 13.99
N MET A 272 13.43 24.89 15.02
CA MET A 272 12.39 25.41 15.92
C MET A 272 11.40 26.30 15.19
N LYS A 273 11.88 27.17 14.29
CA LYS A 273 11.00 27.99 13.45
C LYS A 273 10.02 27.16 12.64
N GLU A 274 10.47 26.05 12.05
CA GLU A 274 9.59 25.16 11.29
C GLU A 274 8.60 24.40 12.20
N LEU A 275 9.03 23.99 13.39
CA LEU A 275 8.14 23.35 14.38
C LEU A 275 7.06 24.32 14.90
N ASP A 276 7.38 25.61 15.01
CA ASP A 276 6.47 26.65 15.50
C ASP A 276 5.49 27.20 14.43
N ASP A 277 5.73 26.94 13.14
CA ASP A 277 4.88 27.41 12.01
C ASP A 277 3.46 26.81 12.03
N GLY A 278 3.25 25.71 12.75
CA GLY A 278 1.96 25.02 12.85
C GLY A 278 1.52 24.27 11.59
N MET A 279 2.11 24.56 10.42
CA MET A 279 1.81 23.94 9.14
C MET A 279 2.75 22.80 8.75
N LEU A 280 3.81 22.56 9.53
CA LEU A 280 4.86 21.60 9.18
C LEU A 280 4.32 20.19 8.90
N LEU A 281 3.43 19.71 9.77
CA LEU A 281 2.81 18.39 9.62
C LEU A 281 1.96 18.32 8.36
N ASP A 282 1.16 19.36 8.08
CA ASP A 282 0.31 19.40 6.89
C ASP A 282 1.13 19.42 5.60
N ARG A 283 2.24 20.17 5.55
CA ARG A 283 3.16 20.18 4.42
C ARG A 283 3.82 18.82 4.22
N PHE A 284 4.24 18.16 5.29
CA PHE A 284 4.82 16.82 5.23
C PHE A 284 3.80 15.80 4.70
N LEU A 285 2.57 15.80 5.24
CA LEU A 285 1.51 14.91 4.79
C LEU A 285 1.11 15.20 3.33
N ALA A 286 1.09 16.48 2.93
CA ALA A 286 0.87 16.87 1.53
C ALA A 286 1.96 16.33 0.60
N MET A 287 3.23 16.44 1.01
CA MET A 287 4.34 15.85 0.28
C MET A 287 4.23 14.33 0.22
N ARG A 288 3.81 13.65 1.29
CA ARG A 288 3.65 12.19 1.30
C ARG A 288 2.58 11.72 0.31
N ASP A 289 1.47 12.44 0.24
CA ASP A 289 0.43 12.18 -0.75
C ASP A 289 0.91 12.49 -2.17
N ALA A 290 1.58 13.63 -2.36
CA ALA A 290 2.15 14.02 -3.64
C ALA A 290 3.17 13.01 -4.17
N THR A 291 3.95 12.40 -3.27
CA THR A 291 5.05 11.48 -3.62
C THR A 291 4.64 10.01 -3.70
N GLU A 292 3.34 9.73 -3.57
CA GLU A 292 2.77 8.41 -3.84
C GLU A 292 3.19 7.91 -5.22
N ARG A 293 3.54 6.63 -5.29
CA ARG A 293 3.91 6.00 -6.54
C ARG A 293 2.68 5.73 -7.39
N ALA A 294 2.71 6.16 -8.65
CA ALA A 294 1.72 5.77 -9.63
C ALA A 294 1.73 4.24 -9.85
N ARG A 295 0.52 3.66 -9.97
CA ARG A 295 0.38 2.25 -10.34
C ARG A 295 0.58 2.07 -11.84
N LEU A 296 1.29 1.01 -12.24
CA LEU A 296 1.54 0.71 -13.64
C LEU A 296 0.24 0.35 -14.37
N VAL A 297 -0.22 1.24 -15.24
CA VAL A 297 -1.42 1.03 -16.05
C VAL A 297 -1.19 1.68 -17.42
N PRO A 298 -0.80 0.90 -18.44
CA PRO A 298 -0.57 1.47 -19.76
C PRO A 298 -1.89 1.83 -20.46
N SER A 299 -1.85 2.89 -21.27
CA SER A 299 -2.98 3.41 -22.05
C SER A 299 -3.08 2.80 -23.46
N LEU A 300 -2.63 1.56 -23.67
CA LEU A 300 -2.68 0.94 -25.00
C LEU A 300 -4.13 0.81 -25.51
N PRO A 301 -4.40 1.04 -26.82
CA PRO A 301 -3.45 1.25 -27.92
C PRO A 301 -3.06 2.72 -28.17
N PHE A 302 -3.38 3.65 -27.27
CA PHE A 302 -3.17 5.09 -27.46
C PHE A 302 -1.72 5.47 -27.13
N ILE A 303 -0.83 5.42 -28.13
CA ILE A 303 0.62 5.63 -27.96
C ILE A 303 1.12 7.01 -28.44
N GLU A 304 0.32 7.75 -29.20
CA GLU A 304 0.66 9.09 -29.73
C GLU A 304 -0.13 10.20 -29.01
N GLY A 305 -0.75 9.87 -27.87
CA GLY A 305 -1.70 10.71 -27.16
C GLY A 305 -3.13 10.17 -27.18
N VAL A 306 -3.98 10.79 -26.37
CA VAL A 306 -5.37 10.40 -26.19
C VAL A 306 -6.22 11.05 -27.28
N PRO A 307 -6.96 10.27 -28.09
CA PRO A 307 -7.83 10.85 -29.12
C PRO A 307 -9.06 11.51 -28.47
N PRO A 308 -9.66 12.53 -29.11
CA PRO A 308 -10.88 13.16 -28.64
C PRO A 308 -12.11 12.28 -28.92
N ASP A 309 -12.18 11.15 -28.23
CA ASP A 309 -13.28 10.19 -28.29
C ASP A 309 -14.13 10.26 -27.00
N PRO A 310 -15.42 10.61 -27.09
CA PRO A 310 -16.28 10.78 -25.92
C PRO A 310 -16.54 9.47 -25.15
N ALA A 311 -16.25 8.30 -25.72
CA ALA A 311 -16.43 7.01 -25.07
C ALA A 311 -15.19 6.56 -24.26
N LEU A 312 -14.05 7.24 -24.42
CA LEU A 312 -12.87 6.94 -23.62
C LEU A 312 -13.07 7.38 -22.18
N ALA A 313 -12.62 6.54 -21.26
CA ALA A 313 -12.64 6.78 -19.84
C ALA A 313 -11.20 6.93 -19.33
N VAL A 314 -10.99 7.96 -18.52
CA VAL A 314 -9.74 8.27 -17.85
C VAL A 314 -9.90 8.06 -16.34
N ARG A 315 -8.81 7.66 -15.70
CA ARG A 315 -8.66 7.70 -14.24
C ARG A 315 -7.25 8.10 -13.89
N LEU A 316 -7.08 8.66 -12.70
CA LEU A 316 -5.76 8.73 -12.10
C LEU A 316 -5.28 7.31 -11.71
N VAL A 317 -3.97 7.12 -11.79
CA VAL A 317 -3.31 5.88 -11.35
C VAL A 317 -2.59 6.05 -10.01
N THR A 318 -2.66 7.26 -9.44
CA THR A 318 -2.36 7.61 -8.05
C THR A 318 -3.67 7.68 -7.25
N VAL A 319 -3.65 7.35 -5.97
CA VAL A 319 -4.85 7.27 -5.13
C VAL A 319 -5.07 8.53 -4.29
N ARG A 320 -3.98 9.22 -3.92
CA ARG A 320 -3.95 10.33 -2.98
C ARG A 320 -3.57 11.66 -3.63
N ALA A 321 -3.71 11.77 -4.95
CA ALA A 321 -3.53 13.01 -5.70
C ALA A 321 -4.24 14.18 -5.00
N ARG A 322 -3.60 15.36 -5.02
CA ARG A 322 -4.12 16.57 -4.40
C ARG A 322 -4.44 17.60 -5.47
N LEU A 323 -5.61 18.22 -5.36
CA LEU A 323 -6.01 19.36 -6.15
C LEU A 323 -6.17 20.55 -5.22
N HIS A 324 -5.51 21.66 -5.54
CA HIS A 324 -5.69 22.93 -4.85
C HIS A 324 -5.71 24.09 -5.85
N THR A 325 -6.01 25.28 -5.36
CA THR A 325 -5.97 26.52 -6.15
C THR A 325 -4.82 27.37 -5.67
N ASP A 326 -3.99 27.85 -6.59
CA ASP A 326 -2.88 28.74 -6.26
C ASP A 326 -3.34 30.19 -6.00
N THR A 327 -2.40 31.08 -5.71
CA THR A 327 -2.69 32.50 -5.46
C THR A 327 -3.19 33.27 -6.67
N GLU A 328 -2.98 32.75 -7.88
CA GLU A 328 -3.43 33.34 -9.14
C GLU A 328 -4.79 32.79 -9.60
N GLY A 329 -5.34 31.81 -8.88
CA GLY A 329 -6.60 31.15 -9.18
C GLY A 329 -6.46 29.94 -10.10
N ASN A 330 -5.25 29.52 -10.45
CA ASN A 330 -5.00 28.36 -11.28
C ASN A 330 -5.27 27.06 -10.51
N ALA A 331 -5.64 26.01 -11.22
CA ALA A 331 -5.82 24.68 -10.65
C ALA A 331 -4.48 23.95 -10.61
N VAL A 332 -4.04 23.53 -9.43
CA VAL A 332 -2.77 22.82 -9.24
C VAL A 332 -3.05 21.38 -8.82
N LEU A 333 -2.65 20.44 -9.68
CA LEU A 333 -2.68 19.01 -9.40
C LEU A 333 -1.30 18.56 -8.93
N THR A 334 -1.22 17.86 -7.81
CA THR A 334 0.00 17.19 -7.37
C THR A 334 -0.25 15.70 -7.29
N ALA A 335 0.53 14.92 -8.04
CA ALA A 335 0.41 13.47 -8.17
C ALA A 335 1.73 12.86 -8.66
N GLY A 336 2.05 11.63 -8.26
CA GLY A 336 3.17 10.91 -8.87
C GLY A 336 4.54 11.57 -8.72
N ARG A 337 4.72 12.43 -7.70
CA ARG A 337 5.90 13.27 -7.42
C ARG A 337 6.06 14.49 -8.33
N GLU A 338 5.06 14.81 -9.15
CA GLU A 338 5.06 16.05 -9.93
C GLU A 338 3.89 16.95 -9.58
N GLU A 339 4.00 18.19 -10.03
CA GLU A 339 3.01 19.23 -9.87
C GLU A 339 2.71 19.84 -11.23
N TRP A 340 1.43 19.97 -11.55
CA TRP A 340 0.94 20.53 -12.80
C TRP A 340 0.01 21.69 -12.50
N THR A 341 0.30 22.84 -13.12
CA THR A 341 -0.54 24.03 -13.05
C THR A 341 -1.39 24.14 -14.31
N PHE A 342 -2.70 24.24 -14.13
CA PHE A 342 -3.67 24.36 -15.20
C PHE A 342 -4.47 25.65 -15.06
N ALA A 343 -4.98 26.15 -16.19
CA ALA A 343 -5.91 27.28 -16.17
C ALA A 343 -7.13 26.98 -15.26
N PRO A 344 -7.73 28.00 -14.62
CA PRO A 344 -8.84 27.81 -13.66
C PRO A 344 -10.00 26.98 -14.19
N GLN A 345 -10.25 27.03 -15.51
CA GLN A 345 -11.29 26.27 -16.20
C GLN A 345 -11.10 24.75 -16.12
N ALA A 346 -9.88 24.26 -15.88
CA ALA A 346 -9.62 22.84 -15.69
C ALA A 346 -10.02 22.33 -14.29
N ALA A 347 -10.25 23.20 -13.31
CA ALA A 347 -10.55 22.77 -11.94
C ALA A 347 -11.72 21.77 -11.83
N PRO A 348 -12.87 21.96 -12.52
CA PRO A 348 -13.99 21.03 -12.41
C PRO A 348 -13.68 19.62 -12.94
N LEU A 349 -12.90 19.50 -14.03
CA LEU A 349 -12.54 18.17 -14.56
C LEU A 349 -11.51 17.48 -13.66
N LEU A 350 -10.54 18.23 -13.11
CA LEU A 350 -9.54 17.70 -12.19
C LEU A 350 -10.19 17.25 -10.88
N ALA A 351 -11.21 17.97 -10.41
CA ALA A 351 -11.99 17.61 -9.23
C ALA A 351 -12.72 16.27 -9.39
N LEU A 352 -13.19 15.96 -10.59
CA LEU A 352 -13.70 14.62 -10.92
C LEU A 352 -12.56 13.59 -10.90
N LEU A 353 -11.42 13.88 -11.52
CA LEU A 353 -10.31 12.90 -11.58
C LEU A 353 -9.73 12.52 -10.21
N VAL A 354 -9.65 13.47 -9.26
CA VAL A 354 -9.13 13.22 -7.91
C VAL A 354 -10.09 12.46 -6.99
N ASP A 355 -11.36 12.25 -7.40
CA ASP A 355 -12.25 11.28 -6.73
C ASP A 355 -11.78 9.82 -6.95
N GLY A 356 -10.85 9.64 -7.91
CA GLY A 356 -10.21 8.42 -8.38
C GLY A 356 -11.17 7.30 -8.82
N GLY A 357 -12.34 7.69 -9.30
CA GLY A 357 -13.19 6.92 -10.20
C GLY A 357 -12.69 6.97 -11.64
N ARG A 358 -13.46 6.34 -12.54
CA ARG A 358 -13.25 6.41 -13.99
C ARG A 358 -14.27 7.35 -14.60
N HIS A 359 -13.82 8.35 -15.32
CA HIS A 359 -14.67 9.39 -15.91
C HIS A 359 -14.52 9.41 -17.41
N ARG A 360 -15.64 9.51 -18.12
CA ARG A 360 -15.64 9.63 -19.58
C ARG A 360 -15.15 11.01 -20.01
N LEU A 361 -14.44 11.09 -21.15
CA LEU A 361 -13.92 12.35 -21.67
C LEU A 361 -15.02 13.38 -21.95
N ASP A 362 -16.21 12.95 -22.38
CA ASP A 362 -17.35 13.86 -22.59
C ASP A 362 -17.90 14.43 -21.27
N ALA A 363 -17.99 13.63 -20.22
CA ALA A 363 -18.38 14.08 -18.90
C ALA A 363 -17.38 15.10 -18.33
N LEU A 364 -16.07 14.85 -18.51
CA LEU A 364 -15.03 15.79 -18.13
C LEU A 364 -15.10 17.11 -18.93
N ALA A 365 -15.33 17.01 -20.24
CA ALA A 365 -15.52 18.17 -21.11
C ALA A 365 -16.72 19.01 -20.68
N GLN A 366 -17.84 18.36 -20.36
CA GLN A 366 -19.04 19.03 -19.85
C GLN A 366 -18.78 19.72 -18.51
N ALA A 367 -18.11 19.04 -17.57
CA ALA A 367 -17.83 19.60 -16.24
C ALA A 367 -16.97 20.87 -16.30
N ALA A 368 -15.97 20.90 -17.18
CA ALA A 368 -15.07 22.04 -17.34
C ALA A 368 -15.53 23.07 -18.39
N GLY A 369 -16.60 22.79 -19.15
CA GLY A 369 -17.01 23.63 -20.28
C GLY A 369 -15.96 23.72 -21.39
N LEU A 370 -15.13 22.68 -21.55
CA LEU A 370 -14.04 22.63 -22.52
C LEU A 370 -14.44 21.80 -23.76
N ARG A 371 -13.80 22.07 -24.90
CA ARG A 371 -13.95 21.19 -26.08
C ARG A 371 -13.28 19.85 -25.81
N LEU A 372 -13.85 18.78 -26.36
CA LEU A 372 -13.32 17.42 -26.19
C LEU A 372 -11.83 17.29 -26.57
N GLY A 373 -11.37 17.98 -27.62
CA GLY A 373 -9.96 18.03 -27.99
C GLY A 373 -9.04 18.65 -26.93
N GLN A 374 -9.52 19.66 -26.18
CA GLN A 374 -8.75 20.28 -25.10
C GLN A 374 -8.63 19.34 -23.90
N VAL A 375 -9.71 18.62 -23.58
CA VAL A 375 -9.68 17.59 -22.52
C VAL A 375 -8.76 16.44 -22.91
N ALA A 376 -8.84 15.96 -24.16
CA ALA A 376 -7.98 14.88 -24.64
C ALA A 376 -6.49 15.27 -24.60
N GLN A 377 -6.16 16.51 -24.98
CA GLN A 377 -4.80 17.04 -24.85
C GLN A 377 -4.35 17.08 -23.39
N LEU A 378 -5.16 17.64 -22.49
CA LEU A 378 -4.84 17.67 -21.06
C LEU A 378 -4.63 16.27 -20.48
N VAL A 379 -5.51 15.32 -20.82
CA VAL A 379 -5.37 13.92 -20.38
C VAL A 379 -4.13 13.27 -20.97
N SER A 380 -3.70 13.65 -22.17
CA SER A 380 -2.46 13.14 -22.77
C SER A 380 -1.25 13.55 -21.92
N GLU A 381 -1.17 14.80 -21.49
CA GLU A 381 -0.10 15.26 -20.58
C GLU A 381 -0.08 14.47 -19.26
N LEU A 382 -1.26 14.16 -18.70
CA LEU A 382 -1.35 13.34 -17.49
C LEU A 382 -0.97 11.87 -17.72
N VAL A 383 -1.22 11.33 -18.91
CA VAL A 383 -0.79 9.98 -19.30
C VAL A 383 0.72 9.94 -19.50
N ASP A 384 1.29 10.94 -20.15
CA ASP A 384 2.72 11.07 -20.39
C ASP A 384 3.50 11.31 -19.09
N GLY A 385 2.90 12.03 -18.14
CA GLY A 385 3.40 12.17 -16.76
C GLY A 385 3.16 10.93 -15.87
N GLU A 386 2.72 9.80 -16.44
CA GLU A 386 2.47 8.52 -15.75
C GLU A 386 1.48 8.60 -14.58
N VAL A 387 0.63 9.63 -14.51
CA VAL A 387 -0.33 9.83 -13.41
C VAL A 387 -1.78 9.56 -13.79
N ALA A 388 -2.08 9.41 -15.08
CA ALA A 388 -3.38 8.98 -15.57
C ALA A 388 -3.26 7.80 -16.53
N ALA A 389 -4.36 7.06 -16.67
CA ALA A 389 -4.51 6.04 -17.69
C ALA A 389 -5.86 6.17 -18.37
N VAL A 390 -5.88 5.92 -19.68
CA VAL A 390 -7.10 5.91 -20.50
C VAL A 390 -7.39 4.52 -21.04
N GLY A 391 -8.67 4.19 -21.14
CA GLY A 391 -9.14 2.97 -21.77
C GLY A 391 -10.59 3.12 -22.23
N ARG A 392 -11.11 2.12 -22.93
CA ARG A 392 -12.55 2.07 -23.22
C ARG A 392 -13.32 1.84 -21.91
N ALA A 393 -14.44 2.54 -21.74
CA ALA A 393 -15.39 2.22 -20.67
C ALA A 393 -15.86 0.78 -20.87
N GLY A 394 -15.44 -0.12 -19.97
CA GLY A 394 -15.83 -1.52 -19.92
C GLY A 394 -16.75 -1.79 -18.75
#